data_AF-A0A2V7FV68-F1
#
_entry.id   AF-A0A2V7FV68-F1
#
_cell.length_a   1.000
_cell.length_b   1.000
_cell.length_c   1.000
_cell.angle_alpha   90.00
_cell.angle_beta   90.00
_cell.angle_gamma   90.00
#
_symmetry.space_group_name_H-M   'P 1'
#
loop_
_entity.id
_entity.type
_entity.pdbx_description
1 polymer ?
#
loop_
_entity_poly.entity_id
_entity_poly.type
_entity_poly.pdbx_seq_one_letter_code
_entity_poly.pdbx_strand_id
1 'polypeptide(L)'
;MRSIYERALGATFAQLHPEIQKRFGFSSADRIAAIGVGVMEEVWHGPVYTLPFLYVGTWRRIMFPEAGRDIPFSIENYAYVDRYGRETITWIRKFQTRRPRRFDA
;
A
#
# COMPACT_ATOMS: atom_id res chain seq x y z
N MET A 1 -15.46 -10.48 -11.17
CA MET A 1 -14.59 -9.88 -12.22
C MET A 1 -13.16 -10.25 -11.85
N ARG A 2 -12.22 -10.42 -12.79
CA ARG A 2 -10.82 -10.72 -12.40
C ARG A 2 -10.15 -9.46 -11.87
N SER A 3 -9.30 -9.60 -10.85
CA SER A 3 -8.55 -8.47 -10.32
C SER A 3 -7.61 -7.86 -11.36
N ILE A 4 -7.15 -6.63 -11.15
CA ILE A 4 -6.17 -6.01 -12.06
C ILE A 4 -4.87 -6.81 -12.15
N TYR A 5 -4.49 -7.50 -11.07
CA TYR A 5 -3.29 -8.32 -10.99
C TYR A 5 -3.48 -9.65 -11.72
N GLU A 6 -4.61 -10.31 -11.53
CA GLU A 6 -4.96 -11.53 -12.27
C GLU A 6 -5.03 -11.27 -13.77
N ARG A 7 -5.54 -10.10 -14.19
CA ARG A 7 -5.55 -9.70 -15.61
C ARG A 7 -4.13 -9.48 -16.14
N ALA A 8 -3.25 -8.86 -15.36
CA ALA A 8 -1.88 -8.58 -15.77
C ALA A 8 -0.98 -9.82 -15.78
N LEU A 9 -1.11 -10.70 -14.78
CA LEU A 9 -0.27 -11.89 -14.59
C LEU A 9 -0.83 -13.14 -15.30
N GLY A 10 -2.13 -13.16 -15.61
CA GLY A 10 -2.79 -14.30 -16.23
C GLY A 10 -2.63 -15.59 -15.42
N ALA A 11 -2.27 -16.68 -16.09
CA ALA A 11 -2.13 -18.00 -15.47
C ALA A 11 -1.03 -18.06 -14.38
N THR A 12 -0.03 -17.18 -14.42
CA THR A 12 1.05 -17.15 -13.42
C THR A 12 0.57 -16.67 -12.05
N PHE A 13 -0.57 -15.99 -11.97
CA PHE A 13 -1.15 -15.58 -10.69
C PHE A 13 -1.42 -16.77 -9.76
N ALA A 14 -1.84 -17.92 -10.32
CA ALA A 14 -2.11 -19.13 -9.56
C ALA A 14 -0.86 -19.77 -8.93
N GLN A 15 0.34 -19.36 -9.36
CA GLN A 15 1.62 -19.82 -8.80
C GLN A 15 2.08 -18.98 -7.61
N LEU A 16 1.43 -17.83 -7.36
CA LEU A 16 1.76 -16.99 -6.20
C LEU A 16 1.39 -17.70 -4.89
N HIS A 17 2.01 -17.29 -3.79
CA HIS A 17 1.62 -17.78 -2.47
C HIS A 17 0.12 -17.54 -2.19
N PRO A 18 -0.62 -18.47 -1.56
CA PRO A 18 -2.07 -18.35 -1.37
C PRO A 18 -2.51 -17.05 -0.68
N GLU A 19 -1.75 -16.56 0.30
CA GLU A 19 -2.05 -15.28 0.98
C GLU A 19 -1.85 -14.06 0.06
N ILE A 20 -0.92 -14.15 -0.90
CA ILE A 20 -0.73 -13.11 -1.93
C ILE A 20 -1.90 -13.15 -2.91
N GLN A 21 -2.38 -14.34 -3.28
CA GLN A 21 -3.58 -14.49 -4.11
C GLN A 21 -4.80 -13.89 -3.41
N LYS A 22 -5.03 -14.18 -2.12
CA LYS A 22 -6.13 -13.58 -1.35
C LYS A 22 -6.03 -12.05 -1.27
N ARG A 23 -4.81 -11.54 -1.09
CA ARG A 23 -4.55 -10.09 -0.98
C ARG A 23 -4.75 -9.33 -2.30
N PHE A 24 -4.57 -9.96 -3.45
CA PHE A 24 -4.59 -9.28 -4.75
C PHE A 24 -5.62 -9.85 -5.74
N GLY A 25 -6.36 -10.89 -5.37
CA GLY A 25 -7.31 -11.61 -6.22
C GLY A 25 -8.73 -11.06 -6.20
N PHE A 26 -8.95 -9.88 -5.62
CA PHE A 26 -10.26 -9.25 -5.56
C PHE A 26 -10.34 -8.00 -6.44
N SER A 27 -11.57 -7.64 -6.77
CA SER A 27 -11.97 -6.54 -7.65
C SER A 27 -13.03 -5.66 -6.99
N SER A 28 -13.34 -4.53 -7.62
CA SER A 28 -14.38 -3.59 -7.22
C SER A 28 -15.76 -4.24 -7.08
N ALA A 29 -16.01 -5.31 -7.85
CA ALA A 29 -17.26 -6.06 -7.80
C ALA A 29 -17.43 -6.88 -6.51
N ASP A 30 -16.33 -7.27 -5.88
CA ASP A 30 -16.35 -8.19 -4.74
C ASP A 30 -16.70 -7.49 -3.42
N ARG A 31 -16.60 -6.14 -3.38
CA ARG A 31 -16.92 -5.29 -2.22
C ARG A 31 -16.22 -5.69 -0.92
N ILE A 32 -15.01 -6.23 -1.05
CA ILE A 32 -14.13 -6.56 0.06
C ILE A 32 -12.89 -5.68 0.03
N ALA A 33 -12.23 -5.58 1.18
CA ALA A 33 -10.93 -4.93 1.33
C ALA A 33 -9.97 -5.89 2.01
N ALA A 34 -8.72 -5.90 1.56
CA ALA A 34 -7.66 -6.65 2.24
C ALA A 34 -6.96 -5.73 3.24
N ILE A 35 -7.08 -6.06 4.53
CA ILE A 35 -6.47 -5.31 5.64
C ILE A 35 -5.43 -6.20 6.30
N GLY A 36 -4.18 -5.72 6.35
CA GLY A 36 -3.07 -6.37 7.03
C GLY A 36 -2.51 -5.49 8.13
N VAL A 37 -1.97 -6.10 9.18
CA VAL A 37 -1.23 -5.44 10.24
C VAL A 37 0.11 -6.14 10.44
N GLY A 38 1.12 -5.40 10.89
CA GLY A 38 2.43 -5.96 11.15
C GLY A 38 3.36 -4.97 11.81
N VAL A 39 4.62 -5.35 11.94
CA VAL A 39 5.70 -4.51 12.45
C VAL A 39 6.78 -4.44 11.39
N MET A 40 7.18 -3.23 11.00
CA MET A 40 8.36 -3.02 10.18
C MET A 40 9.59 -3.01 11.08
N GLU A 41 10.50 -3.94 10.85
CA GLU A 41 11.76 -4.03 11.59
C GLU A 41 12.59 -2.75 11.50
N GLU A 42 12.70 -2.17 10.30
CA GLU A 42 13.41 -0.91 10.10
C GLU A 42 12.76 -0.06 8.99
N VAL A 43 12.52 1.21 9.30
CA VAL A 43 12.17 2.27 8.36
C VAL A 43 13.32 3.25 8.33
N TRP A 44 13.89 3.46 7.15
CA TRP A 44 14.99 4.38 6.95
C TRP A 44 14.72 5.25 5.72
N HIS A 45 15.41 6.39 5.63
CA HIS A 45 15.36 7.27 4.48
C HIS A 45 16.78 7.64 4.05
N GLY A 46 16.89 8.27 2.87
CA GLY A 46 18.16 8.69 2.31
C GLY A 46 18.90 9.75 3.14
N PRO A 47 20.04 10.25 2.64
CA PRO A 47 20.86 11.24 3.35
C PRO A 47 20.09 12.50 3.75
N VAL A 48 20.61 13.26 4.72
CA VAL A 48 19.95 14.44 5.33
C VAL A 48 19.49 15.48 4.29
N TYR A 49 20.20 15.62 3.16
CA TYR A 49 19.80 16.54 2.08
C TYR A 49 18.49 16.15 1.38
N THR A 50 17.99 14.93 1.56
CA THR A 50 16.69 14.47 1.04
C THR A 50 15.52 14.91 1.90
N LEU A 51 15.76 15.30 3.16
CA LEU A 51 14.71 15.65 4.12
C LEU A 51 13.74 16.72 3.60
N PRO A 52 14.17 17.84 2.98
CA PRO A 52 13.24 18.85 2.48
C PRO A 52 12.21 18.27 1.49
N PHE A 53 12.65 17.39 0.59
CA PHE A 53 11.77 16.73 -0.38
C PHE A 53 10.80 15.75 0.31
N LEU A 54 11.27 15.01 1.31
CA LEU A 54 10.42 14.12 2.10
C LEU A 54 9.34 14.92 2.86
N TYR A 55 9.70 16.06 3.45
CA TYR A 55 8.75 16.95 4.11
C TYR A 55 7.70 17.49 3.13
N VAL A 56 8.08 17.95 1.94
CA VAL A 56 7.11 18.38 0.92
C VAL A 56 6.19 17.22 0.51
N GLY A 57 6.74 16.01 0.39
CA GLY A 57 5.96 14.81 0.08
C GLY A 57 4.95 14.41 1.16
N THR A 58 5.14 14.81 2.42
CA THR A 58 4.16 14.52 3.50
C THR A 58 2.81 15.16 3.24
N TRP A 59 2.77 16.33 2.60
CA TRP A 59 1.50 17.04 2.31
C TRP A 59 0.60 16.22 1.39
N ARG A 60 1.18 15.47 0.46
CA ARG A 60 0.47 14.57 -0.45
C ARG A 60 0.37 13.13 0.05
N ARG A 61 0.89 12.81 1.24
CA ARG A 61 0.92 11.45 1.80
C ARG A 61 1.65 10.44 0.90
N ILE A 62 2.67 10.89 0.17
CA ILE A 62 3.46 10.03 -0.72
C ILE A 62 4.87 9.76 -0.19
N MET A 63 5.33 10.52 0.81
CA MET A 63 6.62 10.36 1.46
C MET A 63 6.54 10.90 2.89
N PHE A 64 7.46 10.48 3.76
CA PHE A 64 7.60 11.04 5.10
C PHE A 64 9.04 10.94 5.61
N PRO A 65 9.50 11.87 6.48
CA PRO A 65 10.88 11.95 6.94
C PRO A 65 11.19 11.07 8.16
N GLU A 66 10.23 10.37 8.73
CA GLU A 66 10.46 9.53 9.91
C GLU A 66 11.24 8.26 9.56
N ALA A 67 12.24 7.96 10.38
CA ALA A 67 12.95 6.70 10.45
C ALA A 67 12.81 6.09 11.85
N GLY A 68 13.02 4.79 11.97
CA GLY A 68 12.96 4.06 13.24
C GLY A 68 12.97 2.56 13.05
N ARG A 69 12.90 1.83 14.16
CA ARG A 69 12.83 0.37 14.19
C ARG A 69 11.58 -0.11 14.89
N ASP A 70 11.17 -1.33 14.57
CA ASP A 70 10.01 -2.00 15.14
C ASP A 70 8.73 -1.15 15.09
N ILE A 71 8.44 -0.57 13.92
CA ILE A 71 7.32 0.36 13.74
C ILE A 71 6.06 -0.43 13.39
N PRO A 72 5.02 -0.43 14.25
CA PRO A 72 3.74 -1.03 13.91
C PRO A 72 3.12 -0.33 12.70
N PHE A 73 2.58 -1.10 11.76
CA PHE A 73 1.92 -0.57 10.59
C PHE A 73 0.64 -1.33 10.24
N SER A 74 -0.26 -0.65 9.55
CA SER A 74 -1.39 -1.26 8.84
C SER A 74 -1.29 -1.00 7.34
N ILE A 75 -1.82 -1.93 6.56
CA ILE A 75 -1.98 -1.80 5.11
C ILE A 75 -3.41 -2.17 4.72
N GLU A 76 -4.06 -1.29 3.97
CA GLU A 76 -5.43 -1.43 3.53
C GLU A 76 -5.46 -1.33 2.01
N ASN A 77 -5.98 -2.36 1.34
CA ASN A 77 -6.09 -2.39 -0.12
C ASN A 77 -7.58 -2.32 -0.49
N TYR A 78 -7.97 -1.29 -1.24
CA TYR A 78 -9.35 -1.06 -1.67
C TYR A 78 -9.46 -1.07 -3.19
N ALA A 79 -10.27 -1.98 -3.74
CA ALA A 79 -10.56 -2.03 -5.17
C ALA A 79 -11.85 -1.26 -5.49
N TYR A 80 -11.81 -0.40 -6.51
CA TYR A 80 -12.94 0.41 -6.94
C TYR A 80 -12.82 0.80 -8.41
N VAL A 81 -13.94 1.20 -9.00
CA VAL A 81 -13.96 1.81 -10.33
C VAL A 81 -13.78 3.31 -10.16
N ASP A 82 -12.75 3.87 -10.78
CA ASP A 82 -12.52 5.32 -10.72
C ASP A 82 -13.53 6.11 -11.56
N ARG A 83 -13.45 7.44 -11.49
CA ARG A 83 -14.33 8.35 -12.27
C ARG A 83 -14.19 8.21 -13.79
N TYR A 84 -13.17 7.52 -14.27
CA TYR A 84 -12.90 7.27 -15.69
C TYR A 84 -13.35 5.87 -16.12
N GLY A 85 -14.04 5.12 -15.24
CA GLY A 85 -14.52 3.77 -15.54
C GLY A 85 -13.43 2.69 -15.47
N ARG A 86 -12.28 2.98 -14.84
CA ARG A 86 -11.15 2.06 -14.77
C ARG A 86 -11.13 1.31 -13.44
N GLU A 87 -10.99 0.00 -13.54
CA GLU A 87 -10.71 -0.84 -12.38
C GLU A 87 -9.37 -0.45 -11.75
N THR A 88 -9.41 0.00 -10.49
CA THR A 88 -8.30 0.59 -9.76
C THR A 88 -8.21 -0.01 -8.37
N ILE A 89 -7.01 -0.05 -7.80
CA ILE A 89 -6.79 -0.38 -6.40
C ILE A 89 -6.01 0.75 -5.75
N THR A 90 -6.37 1.12 -4.52
CA THR A 90 -5.59 2.04 -3.69
C THR A 90 -5.01 1.29 -2.52
N TRP A 91 -3.75 1.55 -2.22
CA TRP A 91 -3.04 1.01 -1.07
C TRP A 91 -2.79 2.12 -0.05
N ILE A 92 -3.40 1.99 1.12
CA ILE A 92 -3.22 2.91 2.23
C ILE A 92 -2.35 2.22 3.26
N ARG A 93 -1.21 2.81 3.57
CA ARG A 93 -0.33 2.36 4.66
C ARG A 93 -0.32 3.39 5.78
N LYS A 94 -0.44 2.93 7.02
CA LYS A 94 -0.36 3.78 8.21
C LYS A 94 0.75 3.28 9.10
N PHE A 95 1.66 4.16 9.49
CA PHE A 95 2.83 3.86 10.31
C PHE A 95 2.71 4.56 11.67
N GLN A 96 2.86 3.79 12.75
CA GLN A 96 2.82 4.28 14.12
C GLN A 96 4.22 4.75 14.57
N THR A 97 4.76 5.76 13.90
CA THR A 97 5.99 6.43 14.33
C THR A 97 5.68 7.49 15.40
N ARG A 98 6.70 8.22 15.88
CA ARG A 98 6.52 9.34 16.84
C ARG A 98 5.44 10.34 16.41
N ARG A 99 5.27 10.54 15.10
CA ARG A 99 4.14 11.28 14.51
C ARG A 99 3.47 10.37 13.49
N PRO A 100 2.26 9.85 13.73
CA PRO A 100 1.62 8.90 12.83
C PRO A 100 1.65 9.36 11.37
N ARG A 101 2.12 8.48 10.48
CA ARG A 101 2.26 8.77 9.04
C ARG A 101 1.33 7.92 8.22
N ARG A 102 0.79 8.53 7.16
CA ARG A 102 -0.05 7.88 6.16
C ARG A 102 0.65 7.96 4.82
N PHE A 103 0.73 6.84 4.14
CA PHE A 103 1.27 6.69 2.80
C PHE A 103 0.18 6.14 1.89
N ASP A 104 -0.25 6.92 0.92
CA ASP A 104 -1.24 6.55 -0.09
C ASP A 104 -0.52 6.25 -1.42
N ALA A 105 -0.80 5.09 -2.02
CA ALA A 105 -0.29 4.66 -3.31
C ALA A 105 -1.41 4.13 -4.23
#